data_AF-A0A6N9QH34-F1
#
_entry.id   AF-A0A6N9QH34-F1
#
_cell.length_a   1.000
_cell.length_b   1.000
_cell.length_c   1.000
_cell.angle_alpha   90.00
_cell.angle_beta   90.00
_cell.angle_gamma   90.00
#
_symmetry.space_group_name_H-M   'P 1'
#
loop_
_entity.id
_entity.type
_entity.pdbx_description
1 polymer ?
#
loop_
_entity_poly.entity_id
_entity_poly.type
_entity_poly.pdbx_seq_one_letter_code
_entity_poly.pdbx_strand_id
1 'polypeptide(L)'
;RQEIKIYYKFIGFVGELHITPTKRWTALAAKHCTACGVEYVPGSGVSKFCPKCREKVRKAQRIETNRRSRERKRKVCIELSAKNDRLSRVKEYI
;
A
#
# COMPACT_ATOMS: atom_id res chain seq x y z
N ARG A 1 -8.71 2.32 -30.31
CA ARG A 1 -10.00 2.97 -29.95
C ARG A 1 -10.21 2.78 -28.46
N GLN A 2 -10.56 3.83 -27.71
CA GLN A 2 -10.91 3.72 -26.28
C GLN A 2 -12.43 3.76 -26.16
N GLU A 3 -13.02 2.75 -25.54
CA GLU A 3 -14.44 2.71 -25.20
C GLU A 3 -14.59 2.99 -23.71
N ILE A 4 -15.43 3.96 -23.35
CA ILE A 4 -15.72 4.32 -21.95
C ILE A 4 -17.20 4.02 -21.71
N LYS A 5 -17.48 3.11 -20.77
CA LYS A 5 -18.84 2.79 -20.32
C LYS A 5 -19.10 3.50 -19.00
N ILE A 6 -20.12 4.35 -18.95
CA ILE A 6 -20.50 5.11 -17.76
C ILE A 6 -21.84 4.56 -17.27
N TYR A 7 -21.84 3.93 -16.09
CA TYR A 7 -23.04 3.45 -15.42
C TYR A 7 -23.27 4.29 -14.17
N TYR A 8 -24.45 4.86 -14.01
CA TYR A 8 -24.77 5.72 -12.88
C TYR A 8 -26.26 5.62 -12.54
N LYS A 9 -26.58 5.74 -11.25
CA LYS A 9 -27.94 5.70 -10.72
C LYS A 9 -28.34 7.10 -10.32
N PHE A 10 -29.35 7.65 -10.99
CA PHE A 10 -29.89 8.95 -10.64
C PHE A 10 -30.67 8.89 -9.32
N ILE A 11 -30.52 9.94 -8.51
CA ILE A 11 -31.35 10.19 -7.33
C ILE A 11 -31.90 11.62 -7.50
N GLY A 12 -33.18 11.77 -7.87
CA GLY A 12 -33.84 13.07 -8.09
C GLY A 12 -34.08 13.44 -9.57
N PHE A 13 -34.37 14.72 -9.83
CA PHE A 13 -34.67 15.27 -11.16
C PHE A 13 -33.48 16.06 -11.73
N VAL A 14 -32.99 15.65 -12.90
CA VAL A 14 -31.90 16.32 -13.63
C VAL A 14 -32.45 16.75 -14.98
N GLY A 15 -32.41 18.05 -15.29
CA GLY A 15 -32.88 18.60 -16.56
C GLY A 15 -32.02 18.14 -17.74
N GLU A 16 -30.73 18.48 -17.76
CA GLU A 16 -29.83 18.05 -18.84
C GLU A 16 -28.42 17.75 -18.30
N LEU A 17 -27.84 16.62 -18.72
CA LEU A 17 -26.51 16.16 -18.29
C LEU A 17 -25.53 16.19 -19.46
N HIS A 18 -24.52 17.05 -19.37
CA HIS A 18 -23.44 17.15 -20.33
C HIS A 18 -22.14 16.56 -19.75
N ILE A 19 -21.65 15.48 -20.36
CA ILE A 19 -20.34 14.89 -20.02
C ILE A 19 -19.36 15.27 -21.13
N THR A 20 -18.45 16.19 -20.84
CA THR A 20 -17.38 16.54 -21.77
C THR A 20 -16.11 15.76 -21.40
N PRO A 21 -15.68 14.78 -22.22
CA PRO A 21 -14.44 14.07 -21.96
C PRO A 21 -13.26 15.04 -22.09
N THR A 22 -12.68 15.45 -20.96
CA THR A 22 -11.47 16.27 -20.97
C THR A 22 -10.26 15.36 -21.17
N LYS A 23 -9.49 15.61 -22.23
CA LYS A 23 -8.18 14.98 -22.41
C LYS A 23 -7.17 15.60 -21.45
N ARG A 24 -7.15 15.12 -20.20
CA ARG A 24 -6.20 15.59 -19.19
C ARG A 24 -4.88 14.83 -19.29
N TRP A 25 -4.09 15.13 -20.31
CA TRP A 25 -2.67 14.75 -20.35
C TRP A 25 -1.89 15.69 -19.42
N THR A 26 -2.02 15.51 -18.10
CA THR A 26 -1.09 16.20 -17.20
C THR A 26 0.20 15.41 -17.21
N ALA A 27 1.08 15.70 -18.17
CA ALA A 27 2.48 15.38 -18.01
C ALA A 27 2.92 16.08 -16.72
N LEU A 28 3.12 15.29 -15.67
CA LEU A 28 3.53 15.84 -14.38
C LEU A 28 4.91 16.48 -14.55
N ALA A 29 5.14 17.60 -13.85
CA ALA A 29 6.45 18.24 -13.84
C ALA A 29 7.53 17.22 -13.44
N ALA A 30 8.71 17.34 -14.07
CA ALA A 30 9.87 16.54 -13.70
C ALA A 30 10.21 16.77 -12.22
N LYS A 31 10.56 15.69 -11.53
CA LYS A 31 10.93 15.69 -10.11
C LYS A 31 12.26 14.97 -9.94
N HIS A 32 12.94 15.27 -8.84
CA HIS A 32 14.16 14.59 -8.45
C HIS A 32 13.83 13.39 -7.55
N CYS A 33 14.44 12.23 -7.83
CA CYS A 33 14.27 11.04 -6.99
C CYS A 33 14.87 11.25 -5.60
N THR A 34 14.12 10.97 -4.53
CA THR A 34 14.65 11.12 -3.15
C THR A 34 15.78 10.14 -2.83
N ALA A 35 15.88 9.01 -3.55
CA ALA A 35 16.90 7.98 -3.28
C ALA A 35 18.21 8.18 -4.08
N CYS A 36 18.14 8.77 -5.27
CA CYS A 36 19.32 8.89 -6.16
C CYS A 36 19.49 10.26 -6.81
N GLY A 37 18.59 11.22 -6.56
CA GLY A 37 18.65 12.57 -7.12
C GLY A 37 18.27 12.68 -8.60
N VAL A 38 18.25 11.59 -9.37
CA VAL A 38 17.98 11.64 -10.82
C VAL A 38 16.62 12.29 -11.12
N GLU A 39 16.61 13.20 -12.10
CA GLU A 39 15.40 13.77 -12.67
C GLU A 39 14.57 12.71 -13.39
N TYR A 40 13.27 12.67 -13.08
CA TYR A 40 12.33 11.78 -13.72
C TYR A 40 10.96 12.44 -13.81
N VAL A 41 10.21 12.08 -14.85
CA VAL A 41 8.80 12.45 -14.98
C VAL A 41 7.96 11.42 -14.22
N PRO A 42 7.27 11.80 -13.13
CA PRO A 42 6.46 10.86 -12.38
C PRO A 42 5.16 10.52 -13.12
N GLY A 43 4.69 9.28 -13.00
CA GLY A 43 3.36 8.89 -13.49
C GLY A 43 2.21 9.29 -12.56
N SER A 44 2.50 9.67 -11.31
CA SER A 44 1.52 10.14 -10.32
C SER A 44 2.12 11.25 -9.45
N GLY A 45 1.29 12.22 -9.03
CA GLY A 45 1.75 13.37 -8.24
C GLY A 45 2.40 12.98 -6.91
N VAL A 46 2.08 11.80 -6.39
CA VAL A 46 2.56 11.24 -5.11
C VAL A 46 3.88 10.48 -5.22
N SER A 47 4.37 10.17 -6.43
CA SER A 47 5.59 9.39 -6.59
C SER A 47 6.82 10.18 -6.11
N LYS A 48 7.62 9.55 -5.23
CA LYS A 48 8.86 10.12 -4.65
C LYS A 48 10.14 9.51 -5.22
N PHE A 49 10.03 8.36 -5.87
CA PHE A 49 11.18 7.59 -6.35
C PHE A 49 11.09 7.38 -7.85
N CYS A 50 12.24 7.40 -8.52
CA CYS A 50 12.32 7.00 -9.93
C CYS A 50 11.99 5.51 -10.09
N PRO A 51 11.62 5.03 -11.29
CA PRO A 51 11.22 3.64 -11.52
C PRO A 51 12.25 2.60 -11.03
N LYS A 52 13.56 2.90 -11.17
CA LYS A 52 14.65 2.02 -10.72
C LYS A 52 14.74 1.94 -9.19
N CYS A 53 14.64 3.06 -8.50
CA CYS A 53 14.74 3.12 -7.04
C CYS A 53 13.46 2.66 -6.35
N ARG A 54 12.29 2.89 -6.98
CA ARG A 54 10.99 2.51 -6.45
C ARG A 54 10.94 1.03 -6.06
N GLU A 55 11.41 0.15 -6.96
CA GLU A 55 11.37 -1.29 -6.70
C GLU A 55 12.34 -1.72 -5.60
N LYS A 56 13.54 -1.12 -5.57
CA LYS A 56 14.52 -1.36 -4.50
C LYS A 56 13.98 -0.96 -3.13
N VAL A 57 13.44 0.26 -3.02
CA VAL A 57 12.86 0.78 -1.77
C VAL A 57 11.67 -0.06 -1.34
N ARG A 58 10.77 -0.40 -2.27
CA ARG A 58 9.62 -1.27 -1.99
C ARG A 58 10.04 -2.64 -1.46
N LYS A 59 11.05 -3.26 -2.07
CA LYS A 59 11.58 -4.56 -1.63
C LYS A 59 12.19 -4.47 -0.23
N ALA A 60 12.97 -3.44 0.06
CA ALA A 60 13.55 -3.21 1.38
C ALA A 60 12.47 -3.03 2.46
N GLN A 61 11.45 -2.19 2.20
CA GLN A 61 10.32 -1.98 3.11
C GLN A 61 9.53 -3.28 3.35
N ARG A 62 9.32 -4.09 2.32
CA ARG A 62 8.64 -5.40 2.44
C ARG A 62 9.45 -6.37 3.31
N ILE A 63 10.76 -6.47 3.07
CA ILE A 63 11.65 -7.34 3.86
C ILE A 63 11.61 -6.92 5.34
N GLU A 64 11.75 -5.63 5.62
CA GLU A 64 11.76 -5.09 6.98
C GLU A 64 10.40 -5.30 7.69
N THR A 65 9.30 -5.09 6.98
CA THR A 65 7.96 -5.39 7.51
C THR A 65 7.80 -6.87 7.86
N ASN A 66 8.26 -7.76 6.98
CA ASN A 66 8.20 -9.21 7.20
C ASN A 66 9.09 -9.63 8.39
N ARG A 67 10.29 -9.05 8.52
CA ARG A 67 11.18 -9.29 9.67
C ARG A 67 10.47 -8.92 10.97
N ARG A 68 9.94 -7.70 11.07
CA ARG A 68 9.19 -7.24 12.26
C ARG A 68 7.97 -8.11 12.57
N SER A 69 7.24 -8.57 11.55
CA SER A 69 6.10 -9.47 11.72
C SER A 69 6.52 -10.82 12.31
N ARG A 70 7.60 -11.42 11.79
CA ARG A 70 8.16 -12.69 12.31
C ARG A 70 8.62 -12.55 13.76
N GLU A 71 9.28 -11.44 14.09
CA GLU A 71 9.72 -11.18 15.46
C GLU A 71 8.55 -11.04 16.44
N ARG A 72 7.50 -10.33 16.05
CA ARG A 72 6.26 -10.23 16.85
C ARG A 72 5.64 -11.61 17.05
N LYS A 73 5.50 -12.41 15.99
CA LYS A 73 4.98 -13.78 16.09
C LYS A 73 5.83 -14.65 17.02
N ARG A 74 7.15 -14.58 16.90
CA ARG A 74 8.08 -15.31 17.77
C ARG A 74 7.90 -14.94 19.24
N LYS A 75 7.80 -13.64 19.56
CA LYS A 75 7.54 -13.17 20.93
C LYS A 75 6.21 -13.71 21.47
N VAL A 76 5.15 -13.65 20.68
CA VAL A 76 3.83 -14.19 21.06
C VAL A 76 3.89 -15.70 21.29
N CYS A 77 4.57 -16.46 20.44
CA CYS A 77 4.73 -17.90 20.63
C CYS A 77 5.47 -18.24 21.93
N ILE A 78 6.55 -17.52 22.26
CA ILE A 78 7.29 -17.70 23.51
C ILE A 78 6.38 -17.41 24.72
N GLU A 79 5.64 -16.30 24.67
CA GLU A 79 4.73 -15.91 25.76
C GLU A 79 3.61 -16.94 25.96
N LEU A 80 3.03 -17.45 24.87
CA LEU A 80 1.99 -18.48 24.91
C LEU A 80 2.54 -19.82 25.45
N SER A 81 3.75 -20.22 25.05
CA SER A 81 4.40 -21.42 25.59
C SER A 81 4.56 -21.30 27.11
N ALA A 82 5.09 -20.18 27.60
CA ALA A 82 5.26 -19.95 29.03
C ALA A 82 3.93 -19.90 29.80
N LYS A 83 2.83 -19.46 29.17
CA LYS A 83 1.48 -19.54 29.74
C LYS A 83 1.00 -21.00 29.81
N ASN A 84 1.21 -21.78 28.75
CA ASN A 84 0.82 -23.19 28.71
C ASN A 84 1.59 -24.02 29.73
N ASP A 85 2.90 -23.83 29.88
CA ASP A 85 3.71 -24.56 30.86
C ASP A 85 3.22 -24.30 32.29
N ARG A 86 2.86 -23.05 32.61
CA ARG A 86 2.26 -22.69 33.91
C ARG A 86 0.93 -23.39 34.14
N LEU A 87 0.05 -23.44 33.13
CA LEU A 87 -1.26 -24.09 33.24
C LEU A 87 -1.12 -25.61 33.42
N SER A 88 -0.21 -26.25 32.67
CA SER A 88 0.05 -27.68 32.80
C SER A 88 0.50 -28.06 34.20
N ARG A 89 1.41 -27.27 34.80
CA ARG A 89 1.84 -27.47 36.18
C ARG A 89 0.68 -27.38 37.16
N VAL A 90 -0.20 -26.38 37.05
CA VAL A 90 -1.36 -26.24 37.95
C VAL A 90 -2.31 -27.44 37.83
N LYS A 91 -2.54 -27.96 36.62
CA LYS A 91 -3.40 -29.13 36.40
C LYS A 91 -2.86 -30.42 37.00
N GLU A 92 -1.55 -30.54 37.20
CA GLU A 92 -0.93 -31.72 37.80
C GLU A 92 -1.17 -31.80 39.32
N TYR A 93 -1.50 -30.67 39.96
CA TYR A 93 -1.76 -30.57 41.40
C TYR A 93 -3.25 -30.53 41.77
N ILE A 94 -4.16 -30.73 40.82
CA ILE A 94 -5.62 -30.79 41.00
C ILE A 94 -6.13 -32.15 40.55
#